data_AF-A0A661HYN1-F1
#
_entry.id   AF-A0A661HYN1-F1
#
_cell.length_a   1.000
_cell.length_b   1.000
_cell.length_c   1.000
_cell.angle_alpha   90.00
_cell.angle_beta   90.00
_cell.angle_gamma   90.00
#
_symmetry.space_group_name_H-M   'P 1'
#
loop_
_entity.id
_entity.type
_entity.pdbx_description
1 polymer ?
#
loop_
_entity_poly.entity_id
_entity_poly.type
_entity_poly.pdbx_seq_one_letter_code
_entity_poly.pdbx_strand_id
1 'polypeptide(L)'
;MKQLSLLFFLSLQLLAFDTKTASKIFDKIFTAMLPKQSIIVYTPHKEYAEVIEMAPSLVLADTYTEADIILVDHLSDISPNNMQTIFTTNPSIFKRDERAVGAFYWEHGRPKIIFLQSRLDAKRMTLSKSFNRYIVKKLP
;
A
#
# COMPACT_ATOMS: atom_id res chain seq x y z
N MET A 1 13.64 -33.02 20.76
CA MET A 1 14.03 -32.27 19.53
C MET A 1 12.97 -32.26 18.43
N LYS A 2 12.18 -33.34 18.21
CA LYS A 2 11.12 -33.36 17.18
C LYS A 2 9.99 -32.34 17.37
N GLN A 3 9.62 -32.03 18.61
CA GLN A 3 8.56 -31.04 18.89
C GLN A 3 8.98 -29.58 18.64
N LEU A 4 10.26 -29.25 18.81
CA LEU A 4 10.79 -27.91 18.53
C LEU A 4 10.81 -27.59 17.02
N SER A 5 11.08 -28.61 16.20
CA SER A 5 11.05 -28.49 14.74
C SER A 5 9.63 -28.27 14.20
N LEU A 6 8.61 -28.88 14.83
CA LEU A 6 7.21 -28.72 14.43
C LEU A 6 6.70 -27.30 14.71
N LEU A 7 7.06 -26.72 15.86
CA LEU A 7 6.73 -25.34 16.23
C LEU A 7 7.35 -24.33 15.26
N PHE A 8 8.60 -24.54 14.86
CA PHE A 8 9.28 -23.69 13.88
C PHE A 8 8.59 -23.72 12.51
N PHE A 9 8.18 -24.90 12.06
CA PHE A 9 7.45 -25.04 10.79
C PHE A 9 6.09 -24.34 10.82
N LEU A 10 5.40 -24.36 11.97
CA LEU A 10 4.11 -23.70 12.14
C LEU A 10 4.23 -22.17 12.10
N SER A 11 5.27 -21.60 12.72
CA SER A 11 5.50 -20.14 12.70
C SER A 11 5.82 -19.60 11.30
N LEU A 12 6.55 -20.35 10.47
CA LEU A 12 6.82 -19.95 9.09
C LEU A 12 5.55 -19.91 8.23
N GLN A 13 4.61 -20.84 8.45
CA GLN A 13 3.36 -20.88 7.71
C GLN A 13 2.46 -19.68 8.03
N LEU A 14 2.45 -19.19 9.27
CA LEU A 14 1.69 -18.02 9.68
C LEU A 14 2.23 -16.73 9.05
N LEU A 15 3.56 -16.55 9.04
CA LEU A 15 4.19 -15.38 8.41
C LEU A 15 3.94 -15.33 6.90
N ALA A 16 4.11 -16.46 6.19
CA ALA A 16 3.86 -16.53 4.75
C ALA A 16 2.37 -16.33 4.38
N PHE A 17 1.45 -16.72 5.28
CA PHE A 17 0.02 -16.50 5.09
C PHE A 17 -0.34 -15.01 5.14
N ASP A 18 0.33 -14.24 6.01
CA ASP A 18 0.12 -12.81 6.14
C ASP A 18 0.61 -12.07 4.88
N THR A 19 1.83 -12.34 4.41
CA THR A 19 2.40 -11.73 3.19
C THR A 19 1.55 -12.00 1.94
N LYS A 20 1.08 -13.25 1.75
CA LYS A 20 0.21 -13.60 0.61
C LYS A 20 -1.15 -12.90 0.65
N THR A 21 -1.67 -12.67 1.85
CA THR A 21 -2.94 -11.96 2.02
C THR A 21 -2.74 -10.47 1.75
N ALA A 22 -1.68 -9.90 2.30
CA ALA A 22 -1.27 -8.52 2.03
C ALA A 22 -1.06 -8.28 0.54
N SER A 23 -0.38 -9.19 -0.19
CA SER A 23 -0.10 -9.01 -1.62
C SER A 23 -1.39 -8.90 -2.43
N LYS A 24 -2.38 -9.75 -2.15
CA LYS A 24 -3.72 -9.67 -2.78
C LYS A 24 -4.46 -8.39 -2.44
N ILE A 25 -4.27 -7.85 -1.24
CA ILE A 25 -4.90 -6.60 -0.82
C ILE A 25 -4.28 -5.44 -1.61
N PHE A 26 -2.96 -5.30 -1.60
CA PHE A 26 -2.27 -4.22 -2.33
C PHE A 26 -2.47 -4.32 -3.84
N ASP A 27 -2.44 -5.53 -4.41
CA ASP A 27 -2.75 -5.77 -5.83
C ASP A 27 -4.12 -5.20 -6.20
N LYS A 28 -5.16 -5.51 -5.41
CA LYS A 28 -6.51 -4.99 -5.61
C LYS A 28 -6.63 -3.48 -5.41
N ILE A 29 -5.97 -2.93 -4.40
CA ILE A 29 -6.01 -1.49 -4.12
C ILE A 29 -5.37 -0.73 -5.28
N PHE A 30 -4.17 -1.11 -5.69
CA PHE A 30 -3.40 -0.36 -6.69
C PHE A 30 -3.98 -0.53 -8.09
N THR A 31 -4.44 -1.73 -8.48
CA THR A 31 -5.16 -1.93 -9.75
C THR A 31 -6.48 -1.17 -9.81
N ALA A 32 -7.12 -0.92 -8.65
CA ALA A 32 -8.28 -0.05 -8.60
C ALA A 32 -7.92 1.44 -8.74
N MET A 33 -6.72 1.86 -8.31
CA MET A 33 -6.21 3.23 -8.43
C MET A 33 -5.76 3.57 -9.84
N LEU A 34 -5.09 2.63 -10.50
CA LEU A 34 -4.46 2.83 -11.80
C LEU A 34 -4.86 1.68 -12.73
N PRO A 35 -5.63 1.93 -13.80
CA PRO A 35 -6.04 0.90 -14.75
C PRO A 35 -4.89 0.57 -15.72
N LYS A 36 -3.77 0.08 -15.18
CA LYS A 36 -2.58 -0.35 -15.92
C LYS A 36 -2.41 -1.87 -15.80
N GLN A 37 -1.79 -2.48 -16.81
CA GLN A 37 -1.47 -3.91 -16.80
C GLN A 37 -0.42 -4.23 -15.72
N SER A 38 0.57 -3.37 -15.56
CA SER A 38 1.61 -3.44 -14.55
C SER A 38 1.71 -2.07 -13.87
N ILE A 39 1.69 -2.07 -12.54
CA ILE A 39 1.83 -0.87 -11.73
C ILE A 39 3.20 -0.90 -11.08
N ILE A 40 3.99 0.14 -11.32
CA ILE A 40 5.33 0.24 -10.78
C ILE A 40 5.24 0.83 -9.37
N VAL A 41 5.70 0.08 -8.37
CA VAL A 41 5.64 0.46 -6.96
C VAL A 41 7.05 0.57 -6.40
N TYR A 42 7.34 1.69 -5.74
CA TYR A 42 8.54 1.84 -4.93
C TYR A 42 8.18 1.81 -3.44
N THR A 43 9.03 1.17 -2.65
CA THR A 43 8.99 1.24 -1.19
C THR A 43 10.40 1.07 -0.63
N PRO A 44 10.79 1.84 0.40
CA PRO A 44 12.09 1.65 1.04
C PRO A 44 12.09 0.49 2.05
N HIS A 45 10.94 -0.13 2.32
CA HIS A 45 10.80 -1.16 3.36
C HIS A 45 10.75 -2.55 2.77
N LYS A 46 11.57 -3.44 3.33
CA LYS A 46 11.74 -4.81 2.82
C LYS A 46 10.45 -5.63 2.94
N GLU A 47 9.71 -5.49 4.03
CA GLU A 47 8.45 -6.20 4.25
C GLU A 47 7.41 -5.86 3.18
N TYR A 48 7.34 -4.60 2.73
CA TYR A 48 6.45 -4.22 1.64
C TYR A 48 7.02 -4.68 0.29
N ALA A 49 8.34 -4.64 0.08
CA ALA A 49 8.96 -5.15 -1.14
C ALA A 49 8.57 -6.61 -1.40
N GLU A 50 8.67 -7.48 -0.38
CA GLU A 50 8.26 -8.89 -0.48
C GLU A 50 6.77 -9.05 -0.82
N VAL A 51 5.91 -8.18 -0.25
CA VAL A 51 4.47 -8.15 -0.55
C VAL A 51 4.19 -7.74 -2.00
N ILE A 52 4.93 -6.75 -2.52
CA ILE A 52 4.80 -6.25 -3.89
C ILE A 52 5.28 -7.29 -4.91
N GLU A 53 6.41 -7.95 -4.66
CA GLU A 53 6.95 -9.00 -5.53
C GLU A 53 6.01 -10.21 -5.66
N MET A 54 5.20 -10.49 -4.63
CA MET A 54 4.19 -11.54 -4.64
C MET A 54 2.88 -11.15 -5.34
N ALA A 55 2.69 -9.89 -5.71
CA ALA A 55 1.47 -9.39 -6.32
C ALA A 55 1.55 -9.47 -7.86
N PRO A 56 0.57 -10.09 -8.54
CA PRO A 56 0.68 -10.40 -9.96
C PRO A 56 0.65 -9.17 -10.88
N SER A 57 0.03 -8.07 -10.47
CA SER A 57 -0.07 -6.84 -11.28
C SER A 57 0.89 -5.75 -10.84
N LEU A 58 1.75 -6.00 -9.84
CA LEU A 58 2.68 -5.02 -9.31
C LEU A 58 4.12 -5.37 -9.68
N VAL A 59 4.94 -4.34 -9.88
CA VAL A 59 6.36 -4.46 -10.18
C VAL A 59 7.13 -3.57 -9.20
N LEU A 60 8.09 -4.14 -8.49
CA LEU A 60 8.96 -3.38 -7.59
C LEU A 60 9.95 -2.54 -8.41
N ALA A 61 10.02 -1.24 -8.12
CA ALA A 61 11.03 -0.35 -8.68
C ALA A 61 12.25 -0.23 -7.77
N ASP A 62 13.43 -0.09 -8.39
CA ASP A 62 14.68 0.19 -7.69
C ASP A 62 14.72 1.62 -7.15
N THR A 63 14.07 2.56 -7.84
CA THR A 63 14.08 3.98 -7.50
C THR A 63 12.67 4.57 -7.45
N TYR A 64 12.46 5.53 -6.56
CA TYR A 64 11.16 6.21 -6.44
C TYR A 64 10.79 7.03 -7.69
N THR A 65 11.77 7.39 -8.52
CA THR A 65 11.56 8.20 -9.72
C THR A 65 10.84 7.45 -10.83
N GLU A 66 10.94 6.12 -10.84
CA GLU A 66 10.30 5.24 -11.83
C GLU A 66 8.89 4.80 -11.41
N ALA A 67 8.53 5.02 -10.14
CA ALA A 67 7.30 4.48 -9.58
C ALA A 67 6.05 5.27 -9.97
N ASP A 68 4.97 4.52 -10.22
CA ASP A 68 3.61 5.04 -10.29
C ASP A 68 3.07 5.36 -8.89
N ILE A 69 3.39 4.49 -7.93
CA ILE A 69 2.96 4.58 -6.53
C ILE A 69 4.18 4.40 -5.62
N ILE A 70 4.30 5.29 -4.63
CA ILE A 70 5.27 5.17 -3.54
C ILE A 70 4.53 4.73 -2.29
N LEU A 71 4.88 3.55 -1.78
CA LEU A 71 4.32 2.95 -0.58
C LEU A 71 5.24 3.19 0.62
N VAL A 72 4.76 3.95 1.60
CA VAL A 72 5.54 4.39 2.76
C VAL A 72 4.74 4.32 4.06
N ASP A 73 5.42 4.22 5.19
CA ASP A 73 4.83 4.26 6.52
C ASP A 73 5.56 5.18 7.51
N HIS A 74 6.68 5.78 7.08
CA HIS A 74 7.33 6.90 7.77
C HIS A 74 7.38 8.17 6.90
N LEU A 75 7.25 9.34 7.54
CA LEU A 75 7.37 10.63 6.84
C LEU A 75 8.78 10.85 6.27
N SER A 76 9.81 10.30 6.92
CA SER A 76 11.20 10.35 6.49
C SER A 76 11.44 9.68 5.14
N ASP A 77 10.56 8.76 4.75
CA ASP A 77 10.66 8.03 3.49
C ASP A 77 10.23 8.89 2.29
N ILE A 78 9.58 10.01 2.58
CA ILE A 78 9.03 10.88 1.56
C ILE A 78 10.04 11.97 1.22
N SER A 79 10.71 11.81 0.07
CA SER A 79 11.57 12.86 -0.49
C SER A 79 10.78 14.16 -0.70
N PRO A 80 11.31 15.34 -0.34
CA PRO A 80 10.63 16.62 -0.56
C PRO A 80 10.40 16.92 -2.05
N ASN A 81 11.23 16.37 -2.94
CA ASN A 81 11.14 16.58 -4.38
C ASN A 81 10.24 15.55 -5.09
N ASN A 82 9.63 14.64 -4.33
CA ASN A 82 8.73 13.62 -4.85
C ASN A 82 7.40 14.24 -5.29
N MET A 83 7.06 14.06 -6.57
CA MET A 83 5.77 14.46 -7.16
C MET A 83 4.83 13.25 -7.41
N GLN A 84 5.34 12.04 -7.28
CA GLN A 84 4.64 10.79 -7.49
C GLN A 84 3.48 10.62 -6.49
N THR A 85 2.61 9.66 -6.78
CA THR A 85 1.46 9.34 -5.94
C THR A 85 1.91 8.58 -4.71
N ILE A 86 1.57 9.08 -3.52
CA ILE A 86 1.87 8.39 -2.27
C ILE A 86 0.66 7.60 -1.81
N PHE A 87 0.88 6.35 -1.45
CA PHE A 87 -0.05 5.55 -0.66
C PHE A 87 0.65 5.15 0.63
N THR A 88 -0.08 5.12 1.75
CA THR A 88 0.57 4.88 3.06
C THR A 88 -0.15 3.86 3.91
N THR A 89 0.57 3.14 4.74
CA THR A 89 -0.01 2.30 5.80
C THR A 89 -0.09 3.02 7.15
N ASN A 90 0.29 4.30 7.21
CA ASN A 90 0.29 5.11 8.42
C ASN A 90 -0.74 6.25 8.33
N PRO A 91 -1.79 6.25 9.17
CA PRO A 91 -2.82 7.29 9.13
C PRO A 91 -2.29 8.69 9.47
N SER A 92 -1.19 8.78 10.22
CA SER A 92 -0.56 10.07 10.55
C SER A 92 0.05 10.72 9.30
N ILE A 93 0.63 9.92 8.40
CA ILE A 93 1.15 10.41 7.11
C ILE A 93 0.01 10.91 6.25
N PHE A 94 -1.06 10.12 6.15
CA PHE A 94 -2.23 10.52 5.38
C PHE A 94 -2.82 11.85 5.83
N LYS A 95 -2.79 12.15 7.13
CA LYS A 95 -3.25 13.44 7.66
C LYS A 95 -2.29 14.60 7.42
N ARG A 96 -0.97 14.34 7.33
CA ARG A 96 0.08 15.38 7.29
C ARG A 96 0.61 15.69 5.90
N ASP A 97 0.59 14.73 4.98
CA ASP A 97 1.15 14.89 3.63
C ASP A 97 0.03 14.89 2.57
N GLU A 98 -0.08 15.98 1.82
CA GLU A 98 -1.10 16.16 0.79
C GLU A 98 -0.90 15.27 -0.44
N ARG A 99 0.31 14.74 -0.63
CA ARG A 99 0.62 13.82 -1.74
C ARG A 99 0.06 12.43 -1.49
N ALA A 100 -0.26 12.09 -0.24
CA ALA A 100 -0.86 10.83 0.15
C ALA A 100 -2.34 10.77 -0.27
N VAL A 101 -2.63 10.10 -1.39
CA VAL A 101 -4.00 10.05 -1.93
C VAL A 101 -4.91 9.09 -1.17
N GLY A 102 -4.32 8.09 -0.52
CA GLY A 102 -5.02 7.08 0.23
C GLY A 102 -4.14 6.40 1.27
N ALA A 103 -4.80 5.67 2.16
CA ALA A 103 -4.13 4.90 3.19
C ALA A 103 -4.82 3.58 3.50
N PHE A 104 -4.04 2.58 3.91
CA PHE A 104 -4.50 1.29 4.43
C PHE A 104 -3.91 1.01 5.80
N TYR A 105 -4.71 1.05 6.86
CA TYR A 105 -4.21 0.91 8.23
C TYR A 105 -5.20 0.15 9.12
N TRP A 106 -4.71 -0.35 10.24
CA TRP A 106 -5.54 -0.96 11.27
C TRP A 106 -6.03 0.11 12.25
N GLU A 107 -7.33 0.09 12.54
CA GLU A 107 -7.93 0.93 13.57
C GLU A 107 -8.91 0.09 14.38
N HIS A 108 -8.75 0.07 15.71
CA HIS A 108 -9.58 -0.73 16.62
C HIS A 108 -9.67 -2.22 16.20
N GLY A 109 -8.56 -2.80 15.75
CA GLY A 109 -8.50 -4.19 15.30
C GLY A 109 -9.27 -4.47 14.01
N ARG A 110 -9.60 -3.44 13.22
CA ARG A 110 -10.24 -3.57 11.90
C ARG A 110 -9.41 -2.93 10.80
N PRO A 111 -9.31 -3.55 9.61
CA PRO A 111 -8.58 -2.95 8.52
C PRO A 111 -9.43 -1.84 7.91
N LYS A 112 -8.82 -0.67 7.69
CA LYS A 112 -9.44 0.49 7.06
C LYS A 112 -8.68 0.85 5.80
N ILE A 113 -9.42 1.10 4.73
CA ILE A 113 -8.91 1.72 3.51
C ILE A 113 -9.64 3.05 3.36
N ILE A 114 -8.91 4.11 3.03
CA ILE A 114 -9.46 5.44 2.81
C ILE A 114 -8.74 6.14 1.66
N PHE A 115 -9.48 6.95 0.92
CA PHE A 115 -8.96 7.86 -0.09
C PHE A 115 -9.58 9.24 0.08
N LEU A 116 -8.83 10.30 -0.17
CA LEU A 116 -9.37 11.66 -0.10
C LEU A 116 -9.74 12.13 -1.51
N GLN A 117 -11.02 12.45 -1.73
CA GLN A 117 -11.55 12.87 -3.03
C GLN A 117 -10.73 14.01 -3.63
N SER A 118 -10.45 15.06 -2.86
CA SER A 118 -9.70 16.22 -3.36
C SER A 118 -8.29 15.88 -3.86
N ARG A 119 -7.62 14.88 -3.26
CA ARG A 119 -6.28 14.45 -3.67
C ARG A 119 -6.33 13.54 -4.89
N LEU A 120 -7.35 12.69 -5.00
CA LEU A 120 -7.62 11.92 -6.21
C LEU A 120 -7.87 12.87 -7.40
N ASP A 121 -8.73 13.87 -7.21
CA ASP A 121 -9.07 14.88 -8.22
C ASP A 121 -7.84 15.69 -8.65
N ALA A 122 -7.03 16.14 -7.70
CA ALA A 122 -5.79 16.88 -7.98
C ALA A 122 -4.81 16.08 -8.84
N LYS A 123 -4.79 14.75 -8.69
CA LYS A 123 -3.99 13.84 -9.52
C LYS A 123 -4.75 13.26 -10.72
N ARG A 124 -5.97 13.72 -10.99
CA ARG A 124 -6.86 13.23 -12.07
C ARG A 124 -7.04 11.70 -12.04
N MET A 125 -7.04 11.10 -10.85
CA MET A 125 -7.20 9.66 -10.67
C MET A 125 -8.67 9.33 -10.40
N THR A 126 -9.17 8.31 -11.09
CA THR A 126 -10.51 7.76 -10.85
C THR A 126 -10.38 6.31 -10.41
N LEU A 127 -10.91 6.00 -9.24
CA LEU A 127 -10.95 4.65 -8.71
C LEU A 127 -12.03 3.82 -9.41
N SER A 128 -11.83 2.50 -9.45
CA SER A 128 -12.90 1.58 -9.86
C SER A 128 -14.13 1.69 -8.94
N LYS A 129 -15.33 1.45 -9.48
CA LYS A 129 -16.62 1.66 -8.76
C LYS A 129 -16.70 0.94 -7.41
N SER A 130 -16.05 -0.22 -7.27
CA SER A 130 -16.02 -1.00 -6.02
C SER A 130 -15.34 -0.27 -4.86
N PHE A 131 -14.51 0.75 -5.17
CA PHE A 131 -13.77 1.54 -4.20
C PHE A 131 -14.45 2.86 -3.81
N ASN A 132 -15.56 3.25 -4.45
CA ASN A 132 -16.27 4.50 -4.15
C ASN A 132 -16.64 4.66 -2.67
N ARG A 133 -16.97 3.55 -1.99
CA ARG A 133 -17.30 3.52 -0.55
C ARG A 133 -16.14 3.90 0.38
N TYR A 134 -14.90 3.90 -0.12
CA TYR A 134 -13.71 4.23 0.65
C TYR A 134 -13.24 5.67 0.38
N ILE A 135 -13.92 6.40 -0.50
CA ILE A 135 -13.59 7.79 -0.81
C ILE A 135 -14.31 8.71 0.16
N VAL A 136 -13.55 9.56 0.85
CA VAL A 136 -14.07 10.56 1.78
C VAL A 136 -13.91 11.97 1.21
N LYS A 137 -14.80 12.87 1.59
CA LYS A 137 -14.77 14.28 1.18
C LYS A 137 -13.85 15.15 2.04
N LYS A 138 -13.54 14.72 3.26
CA LYS A 138 -12.70 15.42 4.24
C LYS A 138 -11.86 14.41 5.02
N LEU A 139 -10.72 14.86 5.54
CA LEU A 139 -9.89 14.04 6.41
C LEU A 139 -10.68 13.64 7.67
N PRO A 140 -10.58 12.37 8.11
CA PRO A 140 -11.14 11.90 9.37
C PRO A 140 -10.25 12.27 10.58
#